data_AF-A0A9D4FZ18-F1
#
_entry.id   AF-A0A9D4FZ18-F1
#
_cell.length_a   1.000
_cell.length_b   1.000
_cell.length_c   1.000
_cell.angle_alpha   90.00
_cell.angle_beta   90.00
_cell.angle_gamma   90.00
#
_symmetry.space_group_name_H-M   'P 1'
#
loop_
_entity.id
_entity.type
_entity.pdbx_description
1 polymer ?
#
loop_
_entity_poly.entity_id
_entity_poly.type
_entity_poly.pdbx_seq_one_letter_code
_entity_poly.pdbx_strand_id
1 'polypeptide(L)' 'MIESLFIAVNCSNKHTNAGECEKWAAEGECQINRVWMPENCRKSCHMCGKSVVVITTTHEPDYSRLKSVSLYP' A
#
# COMPACT_ATOMS: atom_id res chain seq x y z
N MET A 1 21.16 -8.34 17.96
CA MET A 1 20.14 -9.16 18.65
C MET A 1 19.43 -8.21 19.60
N ILE A 2 18.12 -7.98 19.64
CA ILE A 2 16.93 -8.50 18.92
C ILE A 2 15.76 -7.51 19.22
N GLU A 3 14.69 -7.30 18.45
CA GLU A 3 14.16 -7.86 17.18
C GLU A 3 13.66 -6.73 16.22
N SER A 4 12.75 -7.06 15.29
CA SER A 4 11.66 -6.20 14.78
C SER A 4 12.00 -4.88 14.09
N LEU A 5 12.36 -5.01 12.82
CA LEU A 5 11.99 -4.03 11.78
C LEU A 5 10.45 -3.90 11.78
N PHE A 6 9.92 -2.85 12.42
CA PHE A 6 8.48 -2.57 12.43
C PHE A 6 8.04 -2.05 11.05
N ILE A 7 7.75 -2.97 10.12
CA ILE A 7 7.17 -2.62 8.82
C ILE A 7 5.69 -2.26 9.01
N ALA A 8 5.44 -1.00 9.37
CA ALA A 8 4.09 -0.42 9.41
C ALA A 8 3.56 -0.18 7.98
N VAL A 9 3.22 -1.25 7.25
CA VAL A 9 2.55 -1.12 5.95
C VAL A 9 1.09 -0.73 6.18
N ASN A 10 0.77 0.56 6.05
CA ASN A 10 -0.63 0.96 5.89
C ASN A 10 -1.11 0.53 4.48
N CYS A 11 -1.67 -0.66 4.39
CA CYS A 11 -2.24 -1.20 3.15
C CYS A 11 -3.74 -1.47 3.31
N SER A 12 -4.53 -0.64 2.68
CA SER A 12 -5.97 -0.77 2.55
C SER A 12 -6.37 -0.64 1.08
N ASN A 13 -7.64 -0.93 0.79
CA ASN A 13 -8.28 -0.37 -0.39
C ASN A 13 -8.69 1.06 -0.05
N LYS A 14 -8.38 2.02 -0.92
CA LYS A 14 -8.85 3.41 -0.85
C LYS A 14 -10.29 3.53 -1.37
N HIS A 15 -10.69 2.65 -2.29
CA HIS A 15 -12.07 2.52 -2.74
C HIS A 15 -12.96 2.12 -1.56
N THR A 16 -14.12 2.77 -1.44
CA THR A 16 -15.00 2.64 -0.27
C THR A 16 -15.70 1.29 -0.20
N ASN A 17 -15.93 0.62 -1.33
CA ASN A 17 -16.51 -0.71 -1.38
C ASN A 17 -15.42 -1.80 -1.51
N ALA A 18 -15.07 -2.44 -0.40
CA ALA A 18 -14.09 -3.53 -0.40
C ALA A 18 -14.52 -4.73 -1.25
N GLY A 19 -15.82 -5.04 -1.31
CA GLY A 19 -16.34 -6.17 -2.09
C GLY A 19 -16.24 -5.96 -3.61
N GLU A 20 -16.33 -4.71 -4.07
CA GLU A 20 -16.05 -4.36 -5.47
C GLU A 20 -14.56 -4.57 -5.80
N CYS A 21 -13.64 -4.13 -4.93
CA CYS A 21 -12.21 -4.39 -5.11
C CYS A 21 -11.86 -5.89 -5.15
N GLU A 22 -12.51 -6.72 -4.33
CA GLU A 22 -12.33 -8.17 -4.35
C GLU A 22 -12.88 -8.79 -5.63
N LYS A 23 -14.09 -8.39 -6.06
CA LYS A 23 -14.69 -8.82 -7.33
C LYS A 23 -13.79 -8.47 -8.52
N TRP A 24 -13.38 -7.21 -8.64
CA TRP A 24 -12.54 -6.75 -9.74
C TRP A 24 -11.15 -7.41 -9.74
N ALA A 25 -10.58 -7.67 -8.56
CA ALA A 25 -9.33 -8.45 -8.47
C ALA A 25 -9.51 -9.88 -8.99
N ALA A 26 -10.63 -10.54 -8.68
CA ALA A 26 -10.97 -11.86 -9.21
C ALA A 26 -11.27 -11.85 -10.72
N GLU A 27 -11.79 -10.75 -11.26
CA GLU A 27 -12.02 -10.52 -12.70
C GLU A 27 -10.74 -10.15 -13.48
N GLY A 28 -9.60 -9.98 -12.79
CA GLY A 28 -8.29 -9.68 -13.42
C GLY A 28 -8.01 -8.20 -13.64
N GLU A 29 -8.78 -7.30 -13.02
CA GLU A 29 -8.62 -5.85 -13.19
C GLU A 29 -7.26 -5.33 -12.68
N CYS A 30 -6.58 -6.05 -11.78
CA CYS A 30 -5.21 -5.72 -11.37
C CYS A 30 -4.21 -5.74 -12.54
N GLN A 31 -4.51 -6.51 -13.61
CA GLN A 31 -3.70 -6.66 -14.81
C GLN A 31 -4.29 -5.92 -16.02
N ILE A 32 -5.59 -5.67 -16.04
CA ILE A 32 -6.29 -4.91 -17.09
C ILE A 32 -6.19 -3.41 -16.78
N ASN A 33 -6.73 -2.98 -15.64
CA ASN A 33 -6.74 -1.60 -15.17
C ASN A 33 -5.56 -1.29 -14.23
N ARG A 34 -4.35 -1.40 -14.79
CA ARG A 34 -3.06 -1.30 -14.08
C ARG A 34 -2.76 0.04 -13.42
N VAL A 35 -3.55 1.08 -13.68
CA VAL A 35 -3.40 2.41 -13.08
C VAL A 35 -4.39 2.59 -11.92
N TRP A 36 -5.67 2.30 -12.15
CA TRP A 36 -6.71 2.55 -11.15
C TRP A 36 -6.65 1.56 -9.98
N MET A 37 -6.43 0.26 -10.26
CA MET A 37 -6.47 -0.78 -9.24
C MET A 37 -5.34 -0.69 -8.20
N PRO A 38 -4.07 -0.37 -8.53
CA PRO A 38 -3.01 -0.19 -7.52
C PRO A 38 -3.18 1.05 -6.63
N GLU A 39 -3.92 2.06 -7.09
CA GLU A 39 -4.25 3.24 -6.29
C GLU A 39 -5.46 2.98 -5.38
N ASN A 40 -6.52 2.38 -5.92
CA ASN A 40 -7.82 2.29 -5.26
C ASN A 40 -8.07 0.94 -4.57
N CYS A 41 -7.55 -0.16 -5.11
CA CYS A 41 -7.74 -1.53 -4.63
C CYS A 41 -6.40 -2.23 -4.30
N ARG A 42 -5.43 -1.47 -3.77
CA ARG A 42 -4.05 -1.92 -3.51
C ARG A 42 -3.97 -3.22 -2.70
N LYS A 43 -4.83 -3.39 -1.70
CA LYS A 43 -4.86 -4.58 -0.84
C LYS A 43 -5.40 -5.80 -1.60
N SER A 44 -6.49 -5.63 -2.35
CA SER A 44 -7.07 -6.70 -3.18
C SER A 44 -6.15 -7.13 -4.33
N CYS A 45 -5.32 -6.23 -4.86
CA CYS A 45 -4.27 -6.58 -5.82
C CYS A 45 -2.95 -7.07 -5.19
N HIS A 46 -2.92 -7.32 -3.88
CA HIS A 46 -1.72 -7.76 -3.13
C HIS A 46 -0.49 -6.85 -3.27
N MET A 47 -0.67 -5.57 -3.59
CA MET A 47 0.44 -4.62 -3.88
C MET A 47 1.00 -3.93 -2.62
N CYS A 48 0.69 -4.45 -1.43
CA CYS A 48 1.11 -3.90 -0.15
C CYS A 48 2.64 -3.87 0.05
N GLY A 49 3.38 -4.83 -0.52
CA GLY A 49 4.81 -5.02 -0.27
C GLY A 49 5.76 -4.01 -0.93
N LYS A 50 5.25 -3.02 -1.68
CA LYS A 50 6.09 -2.06 -2.46
C LYS A 50 6.36 -0.73 -1.76
N SER A 51 5.76 -0.48 -0.60
CA SER A 51 5.92 0.78 0.15
C SER A 51 6.79 0.59 1.39
N VAL A 52 8.11 0.74 1.21
CA VAL A 52 9.08 0.82 2.32
C VAL A 52 9.11 2.26 2.84
N VAL A 53 8.55 2.49 4.02
CA VAL A 53 8.71 3.77 4.74
C VAL A 53 10.02 3.69 5.53
N VAL A 54 11.00 4.51 5.17
CA VAL A 54 12.24 4.67 5.94
C VAL A 54 11.97 5.62 7.11
N ILE A 55 11.68 5.06 8.29
CA ILE A 55 11.43 5.82 9.51
C ILE A 55 12.76 6.14 10.21
N THR A 56 13.36 7.30 9.92
CA THR A 56 14.57 7.78 10.62
C THR A 56 14.18 8.39 11.96
N THR A 57 14.13 7.58 13.02
CA THR A 57 13.69 8.01 14.34
C THR A 57 14.81 8.71 15.13
N THR A 58 14.63 10.00 15.40
CA THR A 58 15.11 10.62 16.64
C THR A 58 13.92 11.18 17.39
N HIS A 59 13.27 10.31 18.17
CA HIS A 59 12.00 10.51 18.89
C HIS A 59 10.77 10.83 18.02
N GLU A 60 9.74 10.02 18.21
CA GLU A 60 8.41 10.02 17.56
C GLU A 60 8.33 9.81 16.02
N PRO A 61 7.48 8.88 15.54
CA PRO A 61 7.22 8.71 14.12
C PRO A 61 6.17 9.73 13.63
N ASP A 62 6.61 10.90 13.20
CA ASP A 62 5.75 11.90 12.55
C ASP A 62 5.25 11.42 11.17
N TYR A 63 4.14 10.67 11.20
CA TYR A 63 3.42 10.17 10.02
C TYR A 63 2.96 11.30 9.08
N SER A 64 2.89 12.55 9.57
CA SER A 64 2.46 13.73 8.80
C SER A 64 3.44 14.12 7.69
N ARG A 65 4.68 13.61 7.72
CA ARG A 65 5.72 13.87 6.72
C ARG A 65 5.90 12.75 5.71
N LEU A 66 4.97 11.78 5.66
CA LEU A 66 4.93 10.76 4.61
C LEU A 66 4.65 11.37 3.23
N LYS A 67 5.71 11.87 2.60
CA LYS A 67 5.74 11.99 1.15
C LYS A 67 5.74 10.58 0.59
N SER A 68 4.65 10.22 -0.09
CA SER A 68 4.52 8.98 -0.84
C SER A 68 5.60 8.92 -1.91
N VAL A 69 6.74 8.29 -1.60
CA VAL A 69 7.77 8.00 -2.59
C VAL A 69 7.20 6.93 -3.52
N SER A 70 6.73 7.33 -4.68
CA SER A 70 6.47 6.40 -5.79
C SER A 70 7.81 5.78 -6.20
N LEU A 71 8.07 4.57 -5.72
CA LEU A 71 9.18 3.75 -6.19
C LEU A 71 8.80 3.09 -7.53
N TYR A 72 8.71 3.92 -8.57
CA TYR A 72 8.77 3.54 -9.98
C TYR A 72 9.48 4.66 -10.75
N PRO A 73 10.28 4.34 -11.79
CA PRO A 73 10.70 5.33 -12.80
C PRO A 73 9.51 5.85 -13.62
#